data_AF-A0A947ZUE1-F1
#
_entry.id   AF-A0A947ZUE1-F1
#
_cell.length_a   1.000
_cell.length_b   1.000
_cell.length_c   1.000
_cell.angle_alpha   90.00
_cell.angle_beta   90.00
_cell.angle_gamma   90.00
#
_symmetry.space_group_name_H-M   'P 1'
#
loop_
_entity.id
_entity.type
_entity.pdbx_description
1 polymer ?
#
loop_
_entity_poly.entity_id
_entity_poly.type
_entity_poly.pdbx_seq_one_letter_code
_entity_poly.pdbx_strand_id
1 'polypeptide(L)'
;MKITKKAMPKALQAALKLERKGTAFYLKMSEKTGNILAKRLFDQLAMQEVEHIGRINEIYSAITQGQSWPEPKGKKIGYLEAEMKKVFARINHSKSREKPDNISGMKVAMDMEWYSYKMYQKFFAAAVDGPEKEFFKRMLEEETKHYEALSNVYAYLTSSGDWLERSESNTWNWMNS
;
A
#
# COMPACT_ATOMS: atom_id res chain seq x y z
N MET A 1 -21.58 13.97 32.68
CA MET A 1 -20.43 13.07 32.47
C MET A 1 -19.37 13.81 31.66
N LYS A 2 -18.18 14.09 32.20
CA LYS A 2 -17.09 14.69 31.41
C LYS A 2 -16.49 13.58 30.55
N ILE A 3 -16.74 13.60 29.24
CA ILE A 3 -16.06 12.70 28.30
C ILE A 3 -14.60 13.17 28.25
N THR A 4 -13.73 12.50 28.99
CA THR A 4 -12.28 12.68 28.86
C THR A 4 -11.87 12.08 27.51
N LYS A 5 -11.46 12.92 26.55
CA LYS A 5 -10.89 12.46 25.28
C LYS A 5 -9.69 11.56 25.57
N LYS A 6 -9.78 10.26 25.25
CA LYS A 6 -8.64 9.35 25.28
C LYS A 6 -7.64 9.73 24.17
N ALA A 7 -6.35 9.80 24.52
CA ALA A 7 -5.28 10.00 23.55
C ALA A 7 -5.20 8.82 22.58
N MET A 8 -4.89 9.08 21.30
CA MET A 8 -4.71 8.01 20.31
C MET A 8 -3.54 7.11 20.70
N PRO A 9 -3.68 5.77 20.61
CA PRO A 9 -2.56 4.86 20.77
C PRO A 9 -1.39 5.24 19.87
N LYS A 10 -0.15 5.19 20.39
CA LYS A 10 1.06 5.60 19.64
C LYS A 10 1.21 4.84 18.31
N ALA A 11 0.85 3.56 18.28
CA ALA A 11 0.88 2.74 17.07
C ALA A 11 -0.06 3.29 15.99
N LEU A 12 -1.32 3.63 16.35
CA LEU A 12 -2.29 4.20 15.41
C LEU A 12 -1.88 5.61 14.94
N GLN A 13 -1.24 6.41 15.80
CA GLN A 13 -0.70 7.72 15.39
C GLN A 13 0.42 7.57 14.35
N ALA A 14 1.33 6.64 14.59
CA ALA A 14 2.44 6.35 13.68
C ALA A 14 1.94 5.81 12.34
N ALA A 15 1.00 4.86 12.37
CA ALA A 15 0.30 4.33 11.21
C ALA A 15 -0.35 5.45 10.40
N LEU A 16 -1.22 6.26 11.02
CA LEU A 16 -1.91 7.36 10.36
C LEU A 16 -0.96 8.38 9.72
N LYS A 17 0.17 8.67 10.36
CA LYS A 17 1.20 9.57 9.81
C LYS A 17 1.88 8.96 8.60
N LEU A 18 2.13 7.65 8.60
CA LEU A 18 2.75 6.96 7.48
C LEU A 18 1.81 6.96 6.27
N GLU A 19 0.55 6.56 6.45
CA GLU A 19 -0.38 6.44 5.32
C GLU A 19 -0.65 7.80 4.66
N ARG A 20 -0.78 8.87 5.47
CA ARG A 20 -0.93 10.24 4.93
C ARG A 20 0.28 10.67 4.09
N LYS A 21 1.49 10.27 4.49
CA LYS A 21 2.70 10.53 3.70
C LYS A 21 2.70 9.69 2.43
N GLY A 22 2.31 8.42 2.51
CA GLY A 22 2.10 7.51 1.37
C GLY A 22 1.14 8.12 0.36
N THR A 23 -0.09 8.45 0.77
CA THR A 23 -1.10 9.08 -0.08
C THR A 23 -0.56 10.33 -0.77
N ALA A 24 0.03 11.27 -0.02
CA ALA A 24 0.54 12.51 -0.58
C ALA A 24 1.68 12.27 -1.58
N PHE A 25 2.56 11.31 -1.29
CA PHE A 25 3.64 10.92 -2.18
C PHE A 25 3.09 10.31 -3.48
N TYR A 26 2.14 9.37 -3.39
CA TYR A 26 1.57 8.70 -4.56
C TYR A 26 0.77 9.64 -5.45
N LEU A 27 -0.03 10.54 -4.89
CA LEU A 27 -0.72 11.56 -5.68
C LEU A 27 0.28 12.44 -6.44
N LYS A 28 1.32 12.93 -5.77
CA LYS A 28 2.38 13.73 -6.40
C LYS A 28 3.12 12.95 -7.50
N MET A 29 3.36 11.66 -7.30
CA MET A 29 4.02 10.82 -8.30
C MET A 29 3.13 10.55 -9.50
N SER A 30 1.84 10.30 -9.28
CA SER A 30 0.84 10.16 -10.34
C SER A 30 0.73 11.42 -11.21
N GLU A 31 0.79 12.61 -10.62
CA GLU A 31 0.75 13.88 -11.34
C GLU A 31 2.00 14.11 -12.21
N LYS A 32 3.16 13.62 -11.75
CA LYS A 32 4.46 13.91 -12.39
C LYS A 32 4.86 12.95 -13.51
N THR A 33 4.36 11.72 -13.50
CA THR A 33 4.77 10.71 -14.48
C THR A 33 3.95 10.79 -15.76
N GLY A 34 4.62 10.81 -16.93
CA GLY A 34 3.95 10.68 -18.23
C GLY A 34 3.58 9.23 -18.56
N ASN A 35 4.22 8.25 -17.92
CA ASN A 35 3.97 6.84 -18.17
C ASN A 35 2.60 6.40 -17.60
N ILE A 36 1.71 5.94 -18.48
CA ILE A 36 0.33 5.59 -18.15
C ILE A 36 0.25 4.46 -17.12
N LEU A 37 1.09 3.42 -17.23
CA LEU A 37 1.06 2.29 -16.33
C LEU A 37 1.52 2.69 -14.92
N ALA A 38 2.64 3.42 -14.83
CA ALA A 38 3.13 3.96 -13.56
C ALA A 38 2.11 4.92 -12.92
N LYS A 39 1.49 5.79 -13.72
CA LYS A 39 0.44 6.71 -13.26
C LYS A 39 -0.71 5.96 -12.61
N ARG A 40 -1.21 4.92 -13.29
CA ARG A 40 -2.33 4.11 -12.80
C ARG A 40 -1.97 3.34 -11.52
N LEU A 41 -0.76 2.82 -11.42
CA LEU A 41 -0.31 2.19 -10.18
C LEU A 41 -0.33 3.18 -9.01
N PHE A 42 0.24 4.37 -9.18
CA PHE A 42 0.26 5.39 -8.13
C PHE A 42 -1.15 5.87 -7.75
N ASP A 43 -2.06 6.03 -8.71
CA ASP A 43 -3.48 6.34 -8.43
C ASP A 43 -4.13 5.26 -7.55
N GLN A 44 -3.89 3.97 -7.86
CA GLN A 44 -4.44 2.86 -7.10
C GLN A 44 -3.84 2.77 -5.70
N LEU A 45 -2.52 2.92 -5.54
CA LEU A 45 -1.86 2.94 -4.25
C LEU A 45 -2.39 4.09 -3.38
N ALA A 46 -2.47 5.32 -3.93
CA ALA A 46 -3.02 6.45 -3.20
C ALA A 46 -4.45 6.19 -2.68
N MET A 47 -5.29 5.53 -3.49
CA MET A 47 -6.63 5.14 -3.08
C MET A 47 -6.60 4.13 -1.91
N GLN A 48 -5.72 3.13 -1.94
CA GLN A 48 -5.60 2.15 -0.85
C GLN A 48 -5.12 2.82 0.43
N GLU A 49 -4.14 3.71 0.36
CA GLU A 49 -3.66 4.46 1.53
C GLU A 49 -4.78 5.30 2.18
N VAL A 50 -5.70 5.84 1.38
CA VAL A 50 -6.90 6.52 1.92
C VAL A 50 -7.84 5.53 2.62
N GLU A 51 -8.02 4.32 2.10
CA GLU A 51 -8.77 3.25 2.77
C GLU A 51 -8.08 2.84 4.10
N HIS A 52 -6.75 2.78 4.13
CA HIS A 52 -5.95 2.53 5.33
C HIS A 52 -6.20 3.60 6.40
N ILE A 53 -6.10 4.88 6.01
CA ILE A 53 -6.42 6.04 6.86
C ILE A 53 -7.83 5.94 7.43
N GLY A 54 -8.81 5.58 6.59
CA GLY A 54 -10.20 5.41 7.00
C GLY A 54 -10.34 4.40 8.13
N ARG A 55 -9.80 3.20 7.95
CA ARG A 55 -9.85 2.11 8.96
C ARG A 55 -9.16 2.51 10.27
N ILE A 56 -8.00 3.16 10.20
CA ILE A 56 -7.29 3.65 11.39
C ILE A 56 -8.14 4.66 12.19
N ASN A 57 -8.81 5.58 11.49
CA ASN A 57 -9.68 6.57 12.13
C ASN A 57 -10.95 5.93 12.73
N GLU A 58 -11.54 4.94 12.06
CA GLU A 58 -12.67 4.18 12.59
C GLU A 58 -12.31 3.47 13.90
N ILE A 59 -11.17 2.78 13.92
CA ILE A 59 -10.64 2.10 15.12
C ILE A 59 -10.43 3.12 16.24
N TYR A 60 -9.77 4.24 15.96
CA TYR A 60 -9.54 5.27 16.97
C TYR A 60 -10.85 5.84 17.53
N SER A 61 -11.82 6.10 16.65
CA SER A 61 -13.14 6.60 17.05
C SER A 61 -13.84 5.61 18.00
N ALA A 62 -13.89 4.32 17.65
CA ALA A 62 -14.49 3.27 18.49
C ALA A 62 -13.85 3.23 19.89
N ILE A 63 -12.52 3.19 19.97
CA ILE A 63 -11.79 3.16 21.24
C ILE A 63 -12.06 4.41 22.09
N THR A 64 -12.15 5.59 21.47
CA THR A 64 -12.43 6.84 22.20
C THR A 64 -13.85 6.91 22.74
N GLN A 65 -14.79 6.22 22.10
CA GLN A 65 -16.17 6.06 22.57
C GLN A 65 -16.32 4.93 23.59
N GLY A 66 -15.22 4.26 23.97
CA GLY A 66 -15.24 3.15 24.91
C GLY A 66 -15.77 1.84 24.31
N GLN A 67 -15.89 1.77 22.99
CA GLN A 67 -16.26 0.56 22.27
C GLN A 67 -15.06 -0.38 22.14
N SER A 68 -15.34 -1.66 21.91
CA SER A 68 -14.31 -2.62 21.54
C SER A 68 -13.68 -2.25 20.20
N TRP A 69 -12.51 -2.81 19.96
CA TRP A 69 -11.89 -2.77 18.65
C TRP A 69 -12.86 -3.34 17.58
N PRO A 70 -13.07 -2.65 16.46
CA PRO A 70 -13.95 -3.15 15.41
C PRO A 70 -13.29 -4.31 14.67
N GLU A 71 -14.12 -5.20 14.13
CA GLU A 71 -13.64 -6.26 13.23
C GLU A 71 -12.93 -5.67 12.00
N PRO A 72 -11.78 -6.22 11.57
CA PRO A 72 -11.07 -5.74 10.39
C PRO A 72 -11.93 -5.83 9.13
N LYS A 73 -12.25 -4.68 8.53
CA LYS A 73 -12.98 -4.56 7.25
C LYS A 73 -12.05 -4.15 6.12
N GLY A 74 -12.48 -4.35 4.87
CA GLY A 74 -11.76 -3.91 3.67
C GLY A 74 -11.96 -4.87 2.49
N LYS A 75 -11.45 -4.48 1.32
CA LYS A 75 -11.44 -5.33 0.12
C LYS A 75 -10.56 -6.56 0.32
N LYS A 76 -10.76 -7.59 -0.50
CA LYS A 76 -9.92 -8.79 -0.49
C LYS A 76 -8.46 -8.43 -0.81
N ILE A 77 -7.53 -9.07 -0.11
CA ILE A 77 -6.10 -8.99 -0.44
C ILE A 77 -5.90 -9.39 -1.91
N GLY A 78 -5.03 -8.67 -2.61
CA GLY A 78 -4.75 -8.89 -4.03
C GLY A 78 -5.68 -8.17 -5.01
N TYR A 79 -6.64 -7.36 -4.53
CA TYR A 79 -7.48 -6.57 -5.45
C TYR A 79 -6.65 -5.57 -6.27
N LEU A 80 -5.52 -5.08 -5.76
CA LEU A 80 -4.58 -4.24 -6.51
C LEU A 80 -4.10 -4.93 -7.79
N GLU A 81 -3.66 -6.19 -7.67
CA GLU A 81 -3.22 -6.97 -8.82
C GLU A 81 -4.34 -7.13 -9.85
N ALA A 82 -5.57 -7.41 -9.39
CA ALA A 82 -6.71 -7.53 -10.28
C ALA A 82 -7.01 -6.23 -11.05
N GLU A 83 -6.91 -5.06 -10.39
CA GLU A 83 -7.06 -3.76 -11.05
C GLU A 83 -5.92 -3.48 -12.02
N MET A 84 -4.67 -3.77 -11.62
CA MET A 84 -3.51 -3.59 -12.49
C MET A 84 -3.55 -4.51 -13.71
N LYS A 85 -4.04 -5.74 -13.57
CA LYS A 85 -4.24 -6.66 -14.70
C LYS A 85 -5.25 -6.12 -15.71
N LYS A 86 -6.35 -5.51 -15.24
CA LYS A 86 -7.35 -4.86 -16.12
C LYS A 86 -6.76 -3.65 -16.85
N VAL A 87 -5.97 -2.84 -16.15
CA VAL A 87 -5.26 -1.69 -16.75
C VAL A 87 -4.30 -2.21 -17.81
N PHE A 88 -3.47 -3.19 -17.46
CA PHE A 88 -2.45 -3.75 -18.34
C PHE A 88 -3.06 -4.33 -19.63
N ALA A 89 -4.18 -5.03 -19.53
CA ALA A 89 -4.88 -5.56 -20.71
C ALA A 89 -5.46 -4.49 -21.66
N ARG A 90 -5.53 -3.22 -21.23
CA ARG A 90 -6.16 -2.11 -21.97
C ARG A 90 -5.19 -1.03 -22.41
N ILE A 91 -3.96 -1.02 -21.90
CA ILE A 91 -2.96 -0.03 -22.27
C ILE A 91 -2.27 -0.41 -23.59
N ASN A 92 -1.82 0.60 -24.33
CA ASN A 92 -0.94 0.37 -25.46
C ASN A 92 0.47 0.04 -24.92
N HIS A 93 0.88 -1.23 -25.07
CA HIS A 93 2.14 -1.73 -24.56
C HIS A 93 3.38 -1.00 -25.10
N SER A 94 3.35 -0.49 -26.33
CA SER A 94 4.50 0.24 -26.90
C SER A 94 4.73 1.56 -26.17
N LYS A 95 3.67 2.34 -25.93
CA LYS A 95 3.72 3.59 -25.17
C LYS A 95 3.99 3.35 -23.68
N SER A 96 3.51 2.25 -23.12
CA SER A 96 3.73 1.98 -21.69
C SER A 96 5.11 1.43 -21.37
N ARG A 97 5.85 0.87 -22.33
CA ARG A 97 7.23 0.42 -22.13
C ARG A 97 8.24 1.57 -22.22
N GLU A 98 7.82 2.78 -22.54
CA GLU A 98 8.66 3.96 -22.41
C GLU A 98 9.14 4.07 -20.96
N LYS A 99 10.46 4.20 -20.77
CA LYS A 99 11.05 4.33 -19.44
C LYS A 99 10.34 5.47 -18.70
N PRO A 100 9.89 5.25 -17.45
CA PRO A 100 9.16 6.28 -16.74
C PRO A 100 10.08 7.46 -16.50
N ASP A 101 9.56 8.67 -16.70
CA ASP A 101 10.31 9.93 -16.55
C ASP A 101 10.89 10.10 -15.13
N ASN A 102 10.38 9.32 -14.17
CA ASN A 102 10.83 9.32 -12.79
C ASN A 102 11.02 7.91 -12.20
N ILE A 103 11.93 7.12 -12.77
CA ILE A 103 12.38 5.81 -12.23
C ILE A 103 12.77 5.93 -10.74
N SER A 104 13.44 7.02 -10.36
CA SER A 104 13.89 7.22 -8.97
C SER A 104 12.72 7.27 -7.97
N GLY A 105 11.59 7.86 -8.36
CA GLY A 105 10.39 7.90 -7.52
C GLY A 105 9.74 6.54 -7.31
N MET A 106 9.86 5.60 -8.26
CA MET A 106 9.42 4.22 -8.04
C MET A 106 10.29 3.49 -7.02
N LYS A 107 11.62 3.74 -7.01
CA LYS A 107 12.51 3.18 -5.98
C LYS A 107 12.17 3.72 -4.59
N VAL A 108 11.94 5.03 -4.48
CA VAL A 108 11.47 5.64 -3.23
C VAL A 108 10.13 5.07 -2.78
N ALA A 109 9.19 4.83 -3.70
CA ALA A 109 7.92 4.16 -3.39
C ALA A 109 8.14 2.75 -2.79
N MET A 110 9.00 1.94 -3.42
CA MET A 110 9.32 0.60 -2.91
C MET A 110 9.96 0.66 -1.52
N ASP A 111 10.87 1.61 -1.28
CA ASP A 111 11.46 1.82 0.04
C ASP A 111 10.39 2.19 1.08
N MET A 112 9.45 3.08 0.71
CA MET A 112 8.34 3.47 1.58
C MET A 112 7.48 2.26 1.97
N GLU A 113 7.08 1.42 1.01
CA GLU A 113 6.30 0.21 1.31
C GLU A 113 7.07 -0.78 2.17
N TRP A 114 8.37 -0.93 1.94
CA TRP A 114 9.21 -1.75 2.80
C TRP A 114 9.25 -1.23 4.24
N TYR A 115 9.33 0.09 4.45
CA TYR A 115 9.25 0.68 5.78
C TYR A 115 7.86 0.51 6.41
N SER A 116 6.78 0.62 5.64
CA SER A 116 5.40 0.36 6.09
C SER A 116 5.24 -1.08 6.55
N TYR A 117 5.66 -2.04 5.72
CA TYR A 117 5.73 -3.46 6.08
C TYR A 117 6.47 -3.67 7.40
N LYS A 118 7.66 -3.09 7.56
CA LYS A 118 8.46 -3.25 8.79
C LYS A 118 7.81 -2.64 10.02
N MET A 119 7.08 -1.54 9.86
CA MET A 119 6.33 -0.94 10.96
C MET A 119 5.14 -1.82 11.37
N TYR A 120 4.33 -2.26 10.42
CA TYR A 120 3.18 -3.13 10.71
C TYR A 120 3.61 -4.50 11.24
N GLN A 121 4.74 -5.04 10.79
CA GLN A 121 5.33 -6.26 11.34
C GLN A 121 5.62 -6.11 12.84
N LYS A 122 6.17 -4.95 13.24
CA LYS A 122 6.42 -4.65 14.67
C LYS A 122 5.14 -4.50 15.47
N PHE A 123 4.13 -3.84 14.91
CA PHE A 123 2.83 -3.68 15.60
C PHE A 123 2.09 -5.01 15.75
N PHE A 124 2.07 -5.84 14.70
CA PHE A 124 1.54 -7.20 14.75
C PHE A 124 2.20 -8.06 15.84
N ALA A 125 3.54 -8.01 15.91
CA ALA A 125 4.29 -8.78 16.93
C ALA A 125 4.05 -8.30 18.36
N ALA A 126 3.73 -7.02 18.56
CA ALA A 126 3.46 -6.42 19.86
C ALA A 126 1.99 -6.49 20.28
N ALA A 127 1.07 -6.77 19.35
CA ALA A 127 -0.36 -6.82 19.61
C ALA A 127 -0.77 -8.09 20.36
N VAL A 128 -1.75 -7.95 21.26
CA VAL A 128 -2.41 -9.07 21.93
C VAL A 128 -3.36 -9.75 20.96
N ASP A 129 -3.50 -11.07 21.07
CA ASP A 129 -4.42 -11.84 20.23
C ASP A 129 -5.86 -11.28 20.28
N GLY A 130 -6.48 -11.20 19.11
CA GLY A 130 -7.80 -10.60 18.92
C GLY A 130 -7.84 -9.63 17.74
N PRO A 131 -8.88 -8.78 17.65
CA PRO A 131 -9.07 -7.89 16.51
C PRO A 131 -7.87 -6.95 16.24
N GLU A 132 -7.17 -6.51 17.30
CA GLU A 132 -5.97 -5.66 17.18
C GLU A 132 -4.88 -6.29 16.31
N LYS A 133 -4.54 -7.53 16.66
CA LYS A 133 -3.51 -8.29 15.97
C LYS A 133 -3.95 -8.65 14.55
N GLU A 134 -5.22 -9.00 14.34
CA GLU A 134 -5.73 -9.31 13.00
C GLU A 134 -5.71 -8.11 12.05
N PHE A 135 -5.97 -6.90 12.54
CA PHE A 135 -5.79 -5.70 11.70
C PHE A 135 -4.34 -5.46 11.34
N PHE A 136 -3.41 -5.49 12.29
CA PHE A 136 -2.01 -5.25 11.97
C PHE A 136 -1.44 -6.33 11.05
N LYS A 137 -1.92 -7.58 11.18
CA LYS A 137 -1.64 -8.65 10.22
C LYS A 137 -2.16 -8.30 8.82
N ARG A 138 -3.39 -7.81 8.72
CA ARG A 138 -3.98 -7.41 7.44
C ARG A 138 -3.24 -6.24 6.79
N MET A 139 -2.88 -5.21 7.57
CA MET A 139 -2.08 -4.09 7.08
C MET A 139 -0.74 -4.58 6.52
N LEU A 140 -0.05 -5.45 7.26
CA LEU A 140 1.19 -6.07 6.82
C LEU A 140 1.04 -6.82 5.47
N GLU A 141 -0.04 -7.58 5.31
CA GLU A 141 -0.34 -8.32 4.09
C GLU A 141 -0.64 -7.37 2.91
N GLU A 142 -1.37 -6.29 3.15
CA GLU A 142 -1.72 -5.27 2.14
C GLU A 142 -0.47 -4.48 1.68
N GLU A 143 0.39 -4.01 2.59
CA GLU A 143 1.66 -3.33 2.21
C GLU A 143 2.62 -4.26 1.46
N THR A 144 2.59 -5.56 1.79
CA THR A 144 3.34 -6.55 1.01
C THR A 144 2.87 -6.56 -0.45
N LYS A 145 1.55 -6.49 -0.68
CA LYS A 145 0.98 -6.43 -2.04
C LYS A 145 1.25 -5.11 -2.74
N HIS A 146 1.35 -4.00 -2.02
CA HIS A 146 1.78 -2.72 -2.57
C HIS A 146 3.23 -2.78 -3.09
N TYR A 147 4.14 -3.30 -2.27
CA TYR A 147 5.54 -3.50 -2.65
C TYR A 147 5.67 -4.40 -3.87
N GLU A 148 4.97 -5.54 -3.88
CA GLU A 148 4.97 -6.48 -5.01
C GLU A 148 4.50 -5.80 -6.31
N ALA A 149 3.42 -5.01 -6.26
CA ALA A 149 2.92 -4.28 -7.42
C ALA A 149 3.93 -3.26 -7.96
N LEU A 150 4.58 -2.50 -7.07
CA LEU A 150 5.64 -1.56 -7.44
C LEU A 150 6.83 -2.25 -8.09
N SER A 151 7.28 -3.36 -7.51
CA SER A 151 8.41 -4.15 -8.03
C SER A 151 8.10 -4.72 -9.41
N ASN A 152 6.91 -5.30 -9.61
CA ASN A 152 6.49 -5.85 -10.90
C ASN A 152 6.41 -4.79 -12.00
N VAL A 153 5.78 -3.64 -11.71
CA VAL A 153 5.70 -2.56 -12.70
C VAL A 153 7.08 -1.96 -12.95
N TYR A 154 7.93 -1.80 -11.93
CA TYR A 154 9.30 -1.32 -12.10
C TYR A 154 10.11 -2.23 -13.02
N ALA A 155 10.09 -3.55 -12.78
CA ALA A 155 10.79 -4.54 -13.60
C ALA A 155 10.31 -4.49 -15.06
N TYR A 156 8.99 -4.45 -15.28
CA TYR A 156 8.40 -4.34 -16.62
C TYR A 156 8.87 -3.08 -17.36
N LEU A 157 8.86 -1.93 -16.68
CA LEU A 157 9.16 -0.62 -17.28
C LEU A 157 10.65 -0.39 -17.56
N THR A 158 11.52 -1.00 -16.78
CA THR A 158 12.97 -0.81 -16.92
C THR A 158 13.61 -1.90 -17.76
N SER A 159 12.87 -2.98 -18.07
CA SER A 159 13.42 -4.21 -18.64
C SER A 159 14.60 -4.75 -17.83
N SER A 160 14.75 -4.32 -16.57
CA SER A 160 15.75 -4.86 -15.69
C SER A 160 15.28 -6.23 -15.24
N GLY A 161 16.04 -7.26 -15.60
CA GLY A 161 15.98 -8.55 -14.90
C GLY A 161 16.40 -8.47 -13.43
N ASP A 162 16.64 -7.25 -12.91
CA ASP A 162 16.72 -6.93 -11.48
C ASP A 162 15.33 -7.12 -10.85
N TRP A 163 14.88 -8.37 -10.83
CA TRP A 163 13.88 -8.87 -9.92
C TRP A 163 14.50 -8.77 -8.53
N LEU A 164 14.43 -7.59 -7.93
CA LEU A 164 14.93 -7.30 -6.59
C LEU A 164 14.51 -8.43 -5.66
N GLU A 165 15.50 -9.22 -5.23
CA GLU A 165 15.41 -10.47 -4.47
C GLU A 165 14.20 -10.52 -3.53
N ARG A 166 13.12 -11.20 -3.95
CA ARG A 166 12.08 -11.83 -3.12
C ARG A 166 11.16 -12.69 -3.99
N SER A 167 11.68 -13.90 -4.27
CA SER A 167 11.04 -15.09 -4.85
C SER A 167 10.22 -14.94 -6.14
N GLU A 168 10.44 -15.86 -7.07
CA GLU A 168 9.64 -16.06 -8.31
C GLU A 168 8.12 -16.24 -8.04
N SER A 169 7.71 -16.48 -6.79
CA SER A 169 6.30 -16.60 -6.40
C SER A 169 5.51 -15.28 -6.47
N ASN A 170 6.19 -14.14 -6.56
CA ASN A 170 5.57 -12.81 -6.46
C ASN A 170 5.59 -12.05 -7.79
N THR A 171 6.04 -12.68 -8.87
CA THR A 171 6.07 -12.08 -10.21
C THR A 171 4.73 -12.27 -10.93
N TRP A 172 4.21 -11.18 -11.49
CA TRP A 172 3.00 -11.17 -12.29
C TRP A 172 3.28 -11.73 -13.69
N ASN A 173 3.18 -13.05 -13.83
CA ASN A 173 3.45 -13.77 -15.09
C ASN A 173 2.68 -13.22 -16.31
N TRP A 174 1.50 -12.64 -16.07
CA TRP A 174 0.68 -12.03 -17.11
C TRP A 174 1.24 -10.72 -17.70
N MET A 175 2.28 -10.12 -17.10
CA MET A 175 2.99 -8.96 -17.68
C MET A 175 4.05 -9.35 -18.71
N ASN A 176 4.48 -10.61 -18.69
CA ASN A 176 5.51 -11.16 -19.57
C ASN A 176 4.91 -11.95 -20.75
N SER A 177 3.58 -12.06 -20.79
CA SER A 177 2.82 -12.77 -21.83
C SER A 177 2.49 -11.87 -23.02
#